data_AF-A0A0B8P7J8-F1
#
_entry.id   AF-A0A0B8P7J8-F1
#
_cell.length_a   1.000
_cell.length_b   1.000
_cell.length_c   1.000
_cell.angle_alpha   90.00
_cell.angle_beta   90.00
_cell.angle_gamma   90.00
#
_symmetry.space_group_name_H-M   'P 1'
#
loop_
_entity.id
_entity.type
_entity.pdbx_description
1 polymer ?
#
loop_
_entity_poly.entity_id
_entity_poly.type
_entity_poly.pdbx_seq_one_letter_code
_entity_poly.pdbx_strand_id
1 'polypeptide(L)'
;MIETREVGDLDIKMASLTQALGATFIVIGDDKGIRLIHPRAERLGLPMRGGDNIRALTHGESYVSFAQGSLGHSVRGKTAVFNDKGEIIGVVSVGYLLDSLQQRIEPYLIFLLCIALGVALLNGLLSNYAYKRFKTTLLGFEPEEMSRLFSELDATLSTIKEGLLV
;
A
#
# COMPACT_ATOMS: atom_id res chain seq x y z
N MET A 1 32.90 12.72 25.15
CA MET A 1 31.85 12.83 26.18
C MET A 1 30.95 13.95 25.70
N ILE A 2 29.81 13.61 25.09
CA ILE A 2 28.88 14.62 24.53
C ILE A 2 28.29 15.38 25.71
N GLU A 3 28.47 16.69 25.76
CA GLU A 3 27.97 17.53 26.85
C GLU A 3 26.43 17.48 26.86
N THR A 4 25.84 17.37 28.05
CA THR A 4 24.40 17.25 28.31
C THR A 4 23.53 18.36 27.68
N ARG A 5 24.14 19.46 27.24
CA ARG A 5 23.48 20.57 26.56
C ARG A 5 23.27 20.32 25.04
N GLU A 6 24.18 19.59 24.39
CA GLU A 6 24.05 19.22 22.97
C GLU A 6 22.98 18.13 22.75
N VAL A 7 22.74 17.30 23.75
CA VAL A 7 21.74 16.22 23.69
C VAL A 7 20.30 16.76 23.65
N GLY A 8 20.02 17.85 24.38
CA GLY A 8 18.68 18.45 24.43
C GLY A 8 18.24 19.09 23.11
N ASP A 9 19.13 19.82 22.43
CA ASP A 9 18.84 20.41 21.12
C ASP A 9 18.69 19.32 20.04
N LEU A 10 19.45 18.23 20.18
CA LEU A 10 19.36 17.09 19.29
C LEU A 10 18.03 16.34 19.43
N ASP A 11 17.50 16.20 20.65
CA ASP A 11 16.20 15.57 20.89
C ASP A 11 15.06 16.33 20.20
N ILE A 12 15.06 17.66 20.27
CA ILE A 12 14.06 18.51 19.60
C ILE A 12 14.15 18.33 18.09
N LYS A 13 15.37 18.38 17.53
CA LYS A 13 15.60 18.21 16.09
C LYS A 13 15.17 16.82 15.61
N MET A 14 15.42 15.78 16.42
CA MET A 14 15.01 14.41 16.11
C MET A 14 13.49 14.24 16.19
N ALA A 15 12.81 14.92 17.11
CA ALA A 15 11.35 14.95 17.16
C ALA A 15 10.76 15.59 15.89
N SER A 16 11.27 16.75 15.47
CA SER A 16 10.83 17.40 14.22
C SER A 16 11.11 16.54 12.99
N LEU A 17 12.28 15.89 12.93
CA LEU A 17 12.63 14.98 11.84
C LEU A 17 11.73 13.73 11.81
N THR A 18 11.43 13.17 12.97
CA THR A 18 10.50 12.03 13.10
C THR A 18 9.13 12.39 12.51
N GLN A 19 8.63 13.58 12.83
CA GLN A 19 7.36 14.08 12.29
C GLN A 19 7.42 14.32 10.77
N ALA A 20 8.49 14.94 10.27
CA ALA A 20 8.66 15.22 8.85
C ALA A 20 8.73 13.94 7.99
N LEU A 21 9.37 12.89 8.50
CA LEU A 21 9.47 11.58 7.83
C LEU A 21 8.21 10.71 8.01
N GLY A 22 7.24 11.16 8.81
CA GLY A 22 6.09 10.36 9.23
C GLY A 22 6.46 9.09 10.00
N ALA A 23 7.70 9.01 10.50
CA ALA A 23 8.19 7.87 11.27
C ALA A 23 7.48 7.83 12.62
N THR A 24 7.29 6.63 13.17
CA THR A 24 6.75 6.51 14.53
C THR A 24 7.83 6.79 15.58
N PHE A 25 9.09 6.46 15.27
CA PHE A 25 10.23 6.79 16.11
C PHE A 25 11.54 6.81 15.32
N ILE A 26 12.48 7.61 15.82
CA ILE A 26 13.91 7.54 15.48
C ILE A 26 14.66 7.24 16.77
N VAL A 27 15.54 6.24 16.73
CA VAL A 27 16.37 5.81 17.87
C VAL A 27 17.82 5.75 17.41
N ILE A 28 18.71 6.36 18.17
CA ILE A 28 20.15 6.31 17.93
C ILE A 28 20.79 5.57 19.10
N GLY A 29 21.60 4.57 18.79
CA GLY A 29 22.40 3.83 19.77
C GLY A 29 23.90 4.01 19.53
N ASP A 30 24.68 3.86 20.60
CA ASP A 30 26.14 3.78 20.53
C ASP A 30 26.63 2.44 19.93
N ASP A 31 27.95 2.25 19.88
CA ASP A 31 28.65 1.05 19.42
C ASP A 31 28.24 -0.22 20.20
N LYS A 32 27.74 -0.06 21.43
CA LYS A 32 27.23 -1.14 22.30
C LYS A 32 25.72 -1.31 22.19
N GLY A 33 25.04 -0.51 21.36
CA GLY A 33 23.60 -0.53 21.21
C GLY A 33 22.84 0.05 22.41
N ILE A 34 23.48 0.89 23.22
CA ILE A 34 22.85 1.68 24.27
C ILE A 34 22.20 2.92 23.65
N ARG A 35 20.93 3.18 23.99
CA ARG A 35 20.17 4.29 23.41
C ARG A 35 20.71 5.64 23.87
N LEU A 36 21.21 6.42 22.92
CA LEU A 36 21.56 7.83 23.08
C LEU A 36 20.35 8.74 22.82
N ILE A 37 19.49 8.35 21.88
CA ILE A 37 18.26 9.10 21.53
C ILE A 37 17.09 8.13 21.50
N HIS A 38 15.98 8.53 22.12
CA HIS A 38 14.74 7.76 22.11
C HIS A 38 13.54 8.69 22.36
N PRO A 39 12.36 8.47 21.73
CA PRO A 39 11.17 9.31 21.95
C PRO A 39 10.65 9.33 23.40
N ARG A 40 11.00 8.31 24.19
CA ARG A 40 10.70 8.22 25.62
C ARG A 40 11.97 8.39 26.43
N ALA A 41 12.05 9.47 27.20
CA ALA A 41 13.19 9.81 28.05
C ALA A 41 13.55 8.68 29.04
N GLU A 42 12.55 7.97 29.57
CA GLU A 42 12.72 6.80 30.46
C GLU A 42 13.53 5.63 29.85
N ARG A 43 13.77 5.63 28.53
CA ARG A 43 14.51 4.57 27.84
C ARG A 43 15.92 4.96 27.42
N LEU A 44 16.31 6.21 27.62
CA LEU A 44 17.68 6.68 27.38
C LEU A 44 18.66 5.94 28.29
N GLY A 45 19.85 5.61 27.78
CA GLY A 45 20.86 4.86 28.52
C GLY A 45 20.57 3.36 28.69
N LEU A 46 19.44 2.86 28.20
CA LEU A 46 19.10 1.43 28.22
C LEU A 46 19.45 0.75 26.88
N PRO A 47 19.76 -0.56 26.87
CA PRO A 47 20.05 -1.30 25.64
C PRO A 47 18.84 -1.36 24.71
N MET A 48 19.09 -1.19 23.41
CA MET A 48 18.09 -1.34 22.36
C MET A 48 17.45 -2.74 22.39
N ARG A 49 16.13 -2.78 22.17
CA ARG A 49 15.35 -4.03 22.14
C ARG A 49 14.93 -4.39 20.71
N GLY A 50 15.04 -5.67 20.39
CA GLY A 50 14.71 -6.23 19.07
C GLY A 50 15.70 -7.30 18.61
N GLY A 51 16.91 -7.36 19.18
CA GLY A 51 17.92 -8.37 18.84
C GLY A 51 18.51 -8.22 17.43
N ASP A 52 18.17 -7.13 16.75
CA ASP A 52 18.34 -6.94 15.32
C ASP A 52 19.29 -5.76 15.04
N ASN A 53 20.32 -5.55 15.88
CA ASN A 53 21.35 -4.51 15.70
C ASN A 53 22.67 -5.04 15.13
N ILE A 54 22.89 -6.36 15.23
CA ILE A 54 24.20 -6.99 14.98
C ILE A 54 24.72 -6.68 13.58
N ARG A 55 23.86 -6.73 12.56
CA ARG A 55 24.27 -6.47 11.18
C ARG A 55 24.77 -5.04 10.96
N ALA A 56 24.18 -4.06 11.63
CA ALA A 56 24.65 -2.67 11.57
C ALA A 56 25.94 -2.49 12.37
N LEU A 57 25.97 -2.97 13.63
CA LEU A 57 27.09 -2.72 14.55
C LEU A 57 28.35 -3.55 14.23
N THR A 58 28.19 -4.73 13.64
CA THR A 58 29.32 -5.63 13.33
C THR A 58 29.73 -5.59 11.87
N HIS A 59 28.77 -5.49 10.93
CA HIS A 59 29.05 -5.57 9.50
C HIS A 59 28.92 -4.22 8.77
N GLY A 60 28.50 -3.16 9.48
CA GLY A 60 28.32 -1.84 8.86
C GLY A 60 27.15 -1.77 7.89
N GLU A 61 26.24 -2.75 7.91
CA GLU A 61 25.18 -2.87 6.90
C GLU A 61 24.00 -1.93 7.14
N SER A 62 23.35 -1.54 6.04
CA SER A 62 22.02 -0.93 6.04
C SER A 62 20.97 -1.97 5.62
N TYR A 63 19.92 -2.14 6.42
CA TYR A 63 18.89 -3.16 6.16
C TYR A 63 17.55 -2.77 6.78
N VAL A 64 16.50 -3.46 6.32
CA VAL A 64 15.16 -3.39 6.89
C VAL A 64 14.93 -4.62 7.75
N SER A 65 14.35 -4.42 8.93
CA SER A 65 14.06 -5.46 9.92
C SER A 65 12.61 -5.38 10.37
N PHE A 66 12.00 -6.56 10.57
CA PHE A 66 10.68 -6.72 11.17
C PHE A 66 10.87 -7.36 12.53
N ALA A 67 10.59 -6.63 13.60
CA ALA A 67 10.80 -7.14 14.94
C ALA A 67 9.89 -6.45 15.95
N GLN A 68 9.70 -7.10 17.10
CA GLN A 68 9.06 -6.49 18.26
C GLN A 68 10.07 -5.65 19.06
N GLY A 69 9.74 -4.39 19.29
CA GLY A 69 10.55 -3.44 20.06
C GLY A 69 9.89 -3.06 21.38
N SER A 70 10.45 -2.05 22.05
CA SER A 70 9.85 -1.47 23.27
C SER A 70 8.54 -0.72 23.02
N LEU A 71 8.24 -0.38 21.78
CA LEU A 71 7.02 0.34 21.37
C LEU A 71 5.99 -0.56 20.67
N GLY A 72 6.28 -1.84 20.47
CA GLY A 72 5.41 -2.79 19.75
C GLY A 72 6.06 -3.37 18.49
N HIS A 73 5.24 -4.02 17.65
CA HIS A 73 5.68 -4.56 16.37
C HIS A 73 5.90 -3.44 15.35
N SER A 74 7.07 -3.43 14.73
CA SER A 74 7.46 -2.36 13.81
C SER A 74 8.32 -2.88 12.66
N VAL A 75 8.16 -2.21 11.51
CA VAL A 75 9.13 -2.25 10.41
C VAL A 75 10.15 -1.17 10.68
N ARG A 76 11.44 -1.53 10.64
CA ARG A 76 12.52 -0.64 11.02
C ARG A 76 13.62 -0.65 9.96
N GLY A 77 13.97 0.52 9.46
CA GLY A 77 15.20 0.73 8.71
C GLY A 77 16.36 0.96 9.68
N LYS A 78 17.47 0.25 9.47
CA LYS A 78 18.67 0.38 10.28
C LYS A 78 19.89 0.63 9.43
N THR A 79 20.80 1.42 9.96
CA THR A 79 22.09 1.67 9.34
C THR A 79 23.15 1.93 10.41
N ALA A 80 24.38 1.51 10.11
CA ALA A 80 25.54 1.87 10.91
C ALA A 80 25.86 3.36 10.77
N VAL A 81 26.42 3.94 11.83
CA VAL A 81 26.99 5.29 11.83
C VAL A 81 28.51 5.14 11.85
N PHE A 82 29.18 5.83 10.93
CA PHE A 82 30.63 5.79 10.80
C PHE A 82 31.25 7.12 11.22
N ASN A 83 32.46 7.07 11.78
CA ASN A 83 33.29 8.27 11.97
C ASN A 83 34.11 8.60 10.71
N ASP A 84 34.87 9.70 10.75
CA ASP A 84 35.73 10.15 9.64
C ASP A 84 36.82 9.14 9.25
N LYS A 85 37.10 8.16 10.12
CA LYS A 85 38.08 7.08 9.89
C LYS A 85 37.44 5.80 9.35
N GLY A 86 36.11 5.77 9.15
CA GLY A 86 35.37 4.60 8.68
C GLY A 86 35.05 3.57 9.77
N GLU A 87 35.25 3.90 11.05
CA GLU A 87 34.94 3.01 12.17
C GLU A 87 33.46 3.15 12.56
N ILE A 88 32.81 2.03 12.89
CA ILE A 88 31.42 2.03 13.34
C ILE A 88 31.35 2.60 14.76
N ILE A 89 30.63 3.71 14.93
CA ILE A 89 30.47 4.41 16.20
C ILE A 89 29.04 4.30 16.77
N GLY A 90 28.12 3.67 16.03
CA GLY A 90 26.76 3.47 16.49
C GLY A 90 25.81 2.97 15.42
N VAL A 91 24.52 3.03 15.73
CA VAL A 91 23.43 2.57 14.87
C VAL A 91 22.25 3.53 14.94
N VAL A 92 21.66 3.83 13.79
CA VAL A 92 20.38 4.54 13.70
C VAL A 92 19.29 3.54 13.34
N SER A 93 18.16 3.63 14.02
CA SER A 93 16.96 2.83 13.76
C SER A 93 15.75 3.76 13.60
N VAL A 94 15.19 3.80 12.39
CA VAL A 94 13.95 4.52 12.09
C VAL A 94 12.82 3.50 11.97
N GLY A 95 11.74 3.67 12.71
CA GLY A 95 10.68 2.68 12.80
C GLY A 95 9.26 3.21 12.55
N TYR A 96 8.45 2.36 11.92
CA TYR A 96 7.02 2.53 11.72
C TYR A 96 6.29 1.39 12.42
N LEU A 97 5.34 1.70 13.32
CA LEU A 97 4.51 0.68 13.96
C LEU A 97 3.57 0.05 12.92
N LEU A 98 3.41 -1.27 12.97
CA LEU A 98 2.51 -1.96 12.06
C LEU A 98 1.05 -1.54 12.28
N ASP A 99 0.65 -1.33 13.53
CA ASP A 99 -0.72 -0.90 13.87
C ASP A 99 -1.03 0.49 13.29
N SER A 100 -0.05 1.40 13.29
CA SER A 100 -0.24 2.74 12.72
C SER A 100 -0.23 2.72 11.18
N LEU A 101 0.50 1.79 10.56
CA LEU A 101 0.40 1.54 9.12
C LEU A 101 -0.97 0.99 8.74
N GLN A 102 -1.51 0.04 9.51
CA GLN A 102 -2.80 -0.57 9.23
C GLN A 102 -3.94 0.46 9.28
N GLN A 103 -3.97 1.32 10.31
CA GLN A 103 -4.95 2.41 10.40
C GLN A 103 -4.86 3.41 9.24
N ARG A 104 -3.66 3.61 8.67
CA ARG A 104 -3.50 4.47 7.49
C ARG A 104 -3.93 3.80 6.20
N ILE A 105 -3.79 2.48 6.06
CA ILE A 105 -4.06 1.74 4.83
C ILE A 105 -5.54 1.34 4.71
N GLU A 106 -6.20 1.02 5.83
CA GLU A 106 -7.58 0.56 5.86
C GLU A 106 -8.58 1.48 5.12
N PRO A 107 -8.56 2.82 5.29
CA PRO A 107 -9.44 3.71 4.54
C PRO A 107 -9.25 3.64 3.03
N TYR A 108 -8.01 3.46 2.55
CA TYR A 108 -7.72 3.32 1.12
C TYR A 108 -8.24 1.99 0.56
N LEU A 109 -8.14 0.90 1.35
CA LEU A 109 -8.70 -0.39 0.96
C LEU A 109 -10.22 -0.33 0.87
N ILE A 110 -10.88 0.28 1.86
CA ILE A 110 -12.34 0.48 1.84
C ILE A 110 -12.72 1.33 0.63
N PHE A 111 -12.02 2.44 0.38
CA PHE A 111 -12.27 3.30 -0.77
C PHE A 111 -12.11 2.56 -2.11
N LEU A 112 -11.03 1.79 -2.27
CA LEU A 112 -10.81 0.97 -3.46
C LEU A 112 -11.92 -0.05 -3.66
N LEU A 113 -12.36 -0.71 -2.58
CA LEU A 113 -13.44 -1.69 -2.62
C LEU A 113 -14.78 -1.03 -2.97
N CYS A 114 -15.07 0.14 -2.43
CA CYS A 114 -16.25 0.94 -2.79
C CYS A 114 -16.25 1.30 -4.27
N ILE A 115 -15.10 1.74 -4.82
CA ILE A 115 -14.98 2.03 -6.26
C ILE A 115 -15.19 0.76 -7.09
N ALA A 116 -14.52 -0.34 -6.74
CA ALA A 116 -14.62 -1.59 -7.47
C ALA A 116 -16.07 -2.11 -7.51
N LEU A 117 -16.76 -2.11 -6.37
CA LEU A 117 -18.17 -2.46 -6.28
C LEU A 117 -19.06 -1.48 -7.04
N GLY A 118 -18.79 -0.17 -6.94
CA GLY A 118 -19.54 0.85 -7.66
C GLY A 118 -19.45 0.68 -9.18
N VAL A 119 -18.25 0.41 -9.70
CA VAL A 119 -18.02 0.14 -11.13
C VAL A 119 -18.70 -1.15 -11.55
N ALA A 120 -18.60 -2.23 -10.75
CA ALA A 120 -19.25 -3.49 -11.04
C ALA A 120 -20.79 -3.36 -11.09
N LEU A 121 -21.38 -2.66 -10.11
CA LEU A 121 -22.81 -2.38 -10.06
C LEU A 121 -23.26 -1.53 -11.25
N LEU A 122 -22.53 -0.46 -11.57
CA LEU A 122 -22.85 0.41 -12.69
C LEU A 122 -22.82 -0.36 -14.02
N ASN A 123 -21.81 -1.20 -14.22
CA ASN A 123 -21.72 -2.06 -15.41
C ASN A 123 -22.87 -3.06 -15.46
N GLY A 124 -23.21 -3.69 -14.34
CA GLY A 124 -24.33 -4.63 -14.26
C GLY A 124 -25.67 -3.95 -14.60
N LEU A 125 -25.92 -2.76 -14.05
CA LEU A 125 -27.13 -1.98 -14.33
C LEU A 125 -27.19 -1.54 -15.80
N LEU A 126 -26.09 -1.03 -16.35
CA LEU A 126 -26.03 -0.58 -17.74
C LEU A 126 -26.20 -1.74 -18.72
N SER A 127 -25.55 -2.88 -18.44
CA SER A 127 -25.67 -4.10 -19.25
C SER A 127 -27.09 -4.64 -19.23
N ASN A 128 -27.73 -4.69 -18.05
CA ASN A 128 -29.13 -5.12 -17.93
C ASN A 128 -30.10 -4.14 -18.62
N TYR A 129 -29.84 -2.83 -18.52
CA TYR A 129 -30.62 -1.82 -19.24
C TYR A 129 -30.50 -2.01 -20.76
N ALA A 130 -29.26 -2.16 -21.26
CA ALA A 130 -28.99 -2.40 -22.68
C ALA A 130 -29.66 -3.71 -23.15
N TYR A 131 -29.53 -4.80 -22.39
CA TYR A 131 -30.17 -6.08 -22.69
C TYR A 131 -31.69 -5.94 -22.83
N LYS A 132 -32.35 -5.29 -21.86
CA LYS A 132 -33.80 -5.04 -21.94
C LYS A 132 -34.16 -4.19 -23.16
N ARG A 133 -33.37 -3.16 -23.45
CA ARG A 133 -33.59 -2.28 -24.61
C ARG A 133 -33.45 -3.05 -25.93
N PHE A 134 -32.44 -3.91 -26.06
CA PHE A 134 -32.25 -4.77 -27.23
C PHE A 134 -33.40 -5.75 -27.38
N LYS A 135 -33.79 -6.45 -26.31
CA LYS A 135 -34.90 -7.40 -26.34
C LYS A 135 -36.21 -6.75 -26.80
N THR A 136 -36.54 -5.55 -26.31
CA THR A 136 -37.73 -4.82 -26.77
C THR A 136 -37.61 -4.38 -28.23
N THR A 137 -36.42 -3.95 -28.67
CA THR A 137 -36.20 -3.50 -30.06
C THR A 137 -36.28 -4.65 -31.06
N LEU A 138 -35.81 -5.83 -30.66
CA LEU A 138 -35.92 -7.06 -31.43
C LEU A 138 -37.30 -7.72 -31.30
N LEU A 139 -38.31 -7.01 -30.74
CA LEU A 139 -39.67 -7.55 -30.54
C LEU A 139 -39.71 -8.86 -29.74
N GLY A 140 -38.68 -9.13 -28.94
CA GLY A 140 -38.52 -10.35 -28.16
C GLY A 140 -37.75 -11.47 -28.86
N PHE A 141 -37.41 -11.31 -30.15
CA PHE A 141 -36.60 -12.27 -30.90
C PHE A 141 -35.13 -12.19 -30.52
N GLU A 142 -34.45 -13.33 -30.53
CA GLU A 142 -32.99 -13.39 -30.48
C GLU A 142 -32.39 -13.02 -31.85
N PRO A 143 -31.12 -12.55 -31.92
CA PRO A 143 -30.48 -12.16 -33.19
C PRO A 143 -30.47 -13.27 -34.25
N GLU A 144 -30.32 -14.51 -33.81
CA GLU A 144 -30.33 -15.71 -34.66
C GLU A 144 -31.73 -15.96 -35.24
N GLU A 145 -32.77 -15.76 -34.44
CA GLU A 145 -34.17 -15.88 -34.86
C GLU A 145 -34.53 -14.77 -35.87
N MET A 146 -34.09 -13.53 -35.63
CA MET A 146 -34.27 -12.44 -36.58
C MET A 146 -33.60 -12.73 -37.92
N SER A 147 -32.41 -13.33 -37.91
CA SER A 147 -31.69 -13.70 -39.14
C SER A 147 -32.44 -14.78 -39.94
N ARG A 148 -33.04 -15.76 -39.25
CA ARG A 148 -33.90 -16.78 -39.88
C ARG A 148 -35.16 -16.16 -40.46
N LEU A 149 -35.86 -15.30 -39.71
CA LEU A 149 -37.07 -14.63 -40.16
C LEU A 149 -36.82 -13.80 -41.43
N PHE A 150 -35.71 -13.06 -41.48
CA PHE A 150 -35.31 -12.32 -42.68
C PHE A 150 -34.98 -13.24 -43.85
N SER A 151 -34.31 -14.37 -43.62
CA SER A 151 -33.99 -15.35 -44.66
C SER A 151 -35.25 -16.01 -45.25
N GLU A 152 -36.23 -16.34 -44.41
CA GLU A 152 -37.53 -16.88 -44.86
C GLU A 152 -38.35 -15.85 -45.64
N LEU A 153 -38.35 -14.59 -45.19
CA LEU A 153 -38.99 -13.49 -45.90
C LEU A 153 -38.37 -13.28 -47.29
N ASP A 154 -37.05 -13.30 -47.39
CA ASP A 154 -36.33 -13.13 -48.65
C ASP A 154 -36.61 -14.27 -49.63
N ALA A 155 -36.61 -15.52 -49.15
CA ALA A 155 -36.98 -16.68 -49.96
C ALA A 155 -38.44 -16.61 -50.47
N THR A 156 -39.37 -16.15 -49.64
CA THR A 156 -40.78 -15.99 -50.01
C THR A 156 -40.94 -14.89 -51.07
N LEU A 157 -40.25 -13.76 -50.90
CA LEU A 157 -40.26 -12.66 -51.86
C LEU A 157 -39.62 -13.06 -53.20
N SER A 158 -38.50 -13.80 -53.17
CA SER A 158 -37.88 -14.33 -54.39
C SER A 158 -38.84 -15.23 -55.16
N THR A 159 -39.53 -16.13 -54.46
CA THR A 159 -40.52 -17.03 -55.08
C THR A 159 -41.68 -16.26 -55.73
N ILE A 160 -42.20 -15.22 -55.07
CA ILE A 160 -43.25 -14.35 -55.64
C ILE A 160 -42.73 -13.62 -56.90
N LYS A 161 -41.50 -13.12 -56.84
CA LYS A 161 -40.87 -12.38 -57.94
C LYS A 161 -40.62 -13.28 -59.15
N GLU A 162 -40.18 -14.50 -58.93
CA GLU A 162 -40.04 -15.52 -59.98
C GLU A 162 -41.39 -15.92 -60.58
N GLY A 163 -42.42 -16.09 -59.74
CA GLY A 163 -43.78 -16.43 -60.20
C GLY A 163 -44.49 -15.33 -61.00
N LEU A 164 -44.10 -14.06 -60.83
CA LEU A 164 -44.62 -12.90 -61.59
C LEU A 164 -43.85 -12.62 -62.90
N LEU A 165 -42.67 -13.21 -63.09
CA LEU A 165 -41.82 -13.03 -64.28
C LEU A 165 -42.02 -14.12 -65.34
N VAL A 166 -43.03 -14.99 -65.16
CA VAL A 166 -43.48 -16.01 -66.13
C VAL A 166 -44.65 -15.49 -66.96
#